data_AF-A0A966VL68-F1
#
_entry.id   AF-A0A966VL68-F1
#
_cell.length_a   1.000
_cell.length_b   1.000
_cell.length_c   1.000
_cell.angle_alpha   90.00
_cell.angle_beta   90.00
_cell.angle_gamma   90.00
#
_symmetry.space_group_name_H-M   'P 1'
#
loop_
_entity.id
_entity.type
_entity.pdbx_description
1 polymer ?
#
loop_
_entity_poly.entity_id
_entity_poly.type
_entity_poly.pdbx_seq_one_letter_code
_entity_poly.pdbx_strand_id
1 'polypeptide(L)'
;MVRSALTERNIRHHRAMGRYIVSSVRTLAELEGLGKDVLARNGVTEIDPERLYPADLRRQIYDAIFERFGANALFWVGLETPEYWFSGTFEESPAYKTTAMTRSALEQGLQVCSVGANVDLINMLLRHADALVDSLNDAVASTVLAAPFLLGWSIKRREVRSRSVSIMLVSRSSIRIEHEAFVRAIFHWCLRITLPRLVGFTLTHNAAASQPFDGYVENAFLLELSIESEPLDHQDLLSVESRKARDDLLKAALARVMKQEAITARALSELELAHQQTIESMRYASVLQRAQLPSQADCRQYFADFAVSWEPRDLIGGDIWWFSRTGDSRRARLAMIDCTGHGVPGAMLAMLVIGALGRVNQSNATNLSLSETLEVVQLAIQTAFPQLAEASTGNDVGVDLVLFEFDPDRKLVSWAGAGMGFVHFSVESNCFERWLWTKELG
;
A
#
# COMPACT_ATOMS: atom_id res chain seq x y z
N MET A 1 -30.50 -12.31 10.09
CA MET A 1 -30.60 -13.33 11.14
C MET A 1 -29.23 -14.02 11.22
N VAL A 2 -28.49 -13.73 12.29
CA VAL A 2 -27.17 -14.25 12.71
C VAL A 2 -26.10 -14.45 11.60
N ARG A 3 -25.33 -13.39 11.32
CA ARG A 3 -23.95 -13.52 10.81
C ARG A 3 -23.16 -14.32 11.85
N SER A 4 -22.75 -15.55 11.53
CA SER A 4 -22.04 -16.42 12.47
C SER A 4 -20.65 -15.87 12.76
N ALA A 5 -20.51 -15.19 13.90
CA ALA A 5 -19.26 -14.76 14.50
C ALA A 5 -18.41 -15.95 15.06
N LEU A 6 -18.50 -17.14 14.44
CA LEU A 6 -17.80 -18.37 14.85
C LEU A 6 -16.59 -18.69 13.96
N THR A 7 -16.28 -17.85 12.96
CA THR A 7 -15.41 -18.17 11.82
C THR A 7 -13.89 -18.08 12.06
N GLU A 8 -13.42 -17.32 13.05
CA GLU A 8 -11.98 -17.22 13.35
C GLU A 8 -11.51 -18.02 14.58
N ARG A 9 -12.43 -18.36 15.49
CA ARG A 9 -12.07 -18.99 16.77
C ARG A 9 -11.59 -20.44 16.61
N ASN A 10 -12.15 -21.20 15.67
CA ASN A 10 -11.81 -22.62 15.50
C ASN A 10 -10.43 -22.84 14.87
N ILE A 11 -10.03 -22.03 13.87
CA ILE A 11 -8.75 -22.20 13.16
C ILE A 11 -7.54 -21.84 14.05
N ARG A 12 -7.69 -20.88 14.98
CA ARG A 12 -6.62 -20.45 15.90
C ARG A 12 -6.14 -21.55 16.86
N HIS A 13 -6.94 -22.59 17.10
CA HIS A 13 -6.58 -23.71 17.96
C HIS A 13 -5.91 -24.87 17.21
N HIS A 14 -5.92 -24.86 15.88
CA HIS A 14 -5.29 -25.91 15.08
C HIS A 14 -3.80 -25.65 14.94
N ARG A 15 -3.01 -26.72 15.03
CA ARG A 15 -1.58 -26.66 14.77
C ARG A 15 -1.21 -27.57 13.60
N ALA A 16 -0.32 -27.07 12.75
CA ALA A 16 0.29 -27.79 11.64
C ALA A 16 1.77 -28.03 11.95
N MET A 17 2.32 -29.17 11.51
CA MET A 17 3.75 -29.43 11.65
C MET A 17 4.59 -28.48 10.79
N GLY A 18 5.78 -28.14 11.29
CA GLY A 18 6.68 -27.18 10.65
C GLY A 18 7.13 -27.62 9.26
N ARG A 19 7.27 -28.93 9.00
CA ARG A 19 7.68 -29.46 7.68
C ARG A 19 6.80 -28.95 6.53
N TYR A 20 5.50 -28.79 6.74
CA TYR A 20 4.55 -28.24 5.76
C TYR A 20 4.76 -26.76 5.49
N ILE A 21 5.24 -26.03 6.48
CA ILE A 21 5.54 -24.60 6.38
C ILE A 21 6.94 -24.41 5.77
N VAL A 22 7.92 -25.26 6.11
CA VAL A 22 9.26 -25.30 5.51
C VAL A 22 9.16 -25.46 4.01
N SER A 23 8.31 -26.38 3.54
CA SER A 23 8.05 -26.61 2.12
C SER A 23 7.69 -25.30 1.41
N SER A 24 6.67 -24.60 1.93
CA SER A 24 6.17 -23.36 1.32
C SER A 24 7.18 -22.21 1.42
N VAL A 25 7.93 -22.15 2.53
CA VAL A 25 8.95 -21.11 2.75
C VAL A 25 10.20 -21.34 1.92
N ARG A 26 10.66 -22.58 1.71
CA ARG A 26 11.80 -22.88 0.84
C ARG A 26 11.50 -22.48 -0.59
N THR A 27 10.34 -22.90 -1.09
CA THR A 27 9.84 -22.52 -2.41
C THR A 27 9.72 -20.99 -2.56
N LEU A 28 9.41 -20.26 -1.48
CA LEU A 28 9.37 -18.80 -1.44
C LEU A 28 10.73 -18.12 -1.24
N ALA A 29 11.71 -18.78 -0.62
CA ALA A 29 13.05 -18.23 -0.43
C ALA A 29 13.76 -18.04 -1.78
N GLU A 30 13.44 -18.90 -2.75
CA GLU A 30 13.87 -18.80 -4.15
C GLU A 30 13.19 -17.65 -4.91
N LEU A 31 12.00 -17.21 -4.45
CA LEU A 31 11.19 -16.16 -5.05
C LEU A 31 11.18 -14.89 -4.18
N GLU A 32 12.27 -14.14 -4.21
CA GLU A 32 12.40 -12.81 -3.57
C GLU A 32 12.33 -12.78 -2.03
N GLY A 33 12.51 -13.92 -1.35
CA GLY A 33 12.63 -13.95 0.11
C GLY A 33 11.32 -13.73 0.88
N LEU A 34 10.15 -13.73 0.24
CA LEU A 34 8.85 -13.51 0.90
C LEU A 34 8.59 -14.44 2.09
N GLY A 35 9.09 -15.68 2.00
CA GLY A 35 8.97 -16.64 3.09
C GLY A 35 9.58 -16.10 4.39
N LYS A 36 10.67 -15.33 4.30
CA LYS A 36 11.34 -14.73 5.46
C LYS A 36 10.56 -13.56 6.06
N ASP A 37 9.94 -12.73 5.23
CA ASP A 37 9.16 -11.56 5.69
C ASP A 37 7.92 -11.98 6.46
N VAL A 38 7.18 -12.98 5.96
CA VAL A 38 5.99 -13.51 6.64
C VAL A 38 6.36 -14.19 7.96
N LEU A 39 7.50 -14.90 7.99
CA LEU A 39 8.01 -15.51 9.21
C LEU A 39 8.44 -14.46 10.24
N ALA A 40 9.16 -13.42 9.82
CA ALA A 40 9.62 -12.33 10.69
C ALA A 40 8.44 -11.61 11.37
N ARG A 41 7.36 -11.33 10.63
CA ARG A 41 6.12 -10.72 11.18
C ARG A 41 5.44 -11.58 12.24
N ASN A 42 5.63 -12.90 12.16
CA ASN A 42 5.08 -13.86 13.12
C ASN A 42 6.10 -14.25 14.23
N GLY A 43 7.23 -13.54 14.33
CA GLY A 43 8.26 -13.81 15.33
C GLY A 43 9.00 -15.14 15.11
N VAL A 44 8.98 -15.67 13.89
CA VAL A 44 9.67 -16.91 13.50
C VAL A 44 10.89 -16.53 12.67
N THR A 45 12.08 -16.94 13.12
CA THR A 45 13.34 -16.73 12.36
C THR A 45 13.68 -17.94 11.50
N GLU A 46 13.38 -19.14 12.01
CA GLU A 46 13.60 -20.42 11.34
C GLU A 46 12.47 -21.40 11.72
N ILE A 47 12.09 -22.28 10.79
CA ILE A 47 11.04 -23.27 11.02
C ILE A 47 11.68 -24.62 11.34
N ASP A 48 11.35 -25.14 12.52
CA ASP A 48 11.68 -26.52 12.92
C ASP A 48 10.65 -27.48 12.29
N PRO A 49 11.07 -28.42 11.40
CA PRO A 49 10.16 -29.34 10.71
C PRO A 49 9.27 -30.19 11.62
N GLU A 50 9.73 -30.51 12.84
CA GLU A 50 9.04 -31.40 13.78
C GLU A 50 8.19 -30.63 14.81
N ARG A 51 8.26 -29.29 14.82
CA ARG A 51 7.51 -28.45 15.74
C ARG A 51 6.13 -28.11 15.20
N LEU A 52 5.15 -28.00 16.10
CA LEU A 52 3.79 -27.57 15.78
C LEU A 52 3.65 -26.03 15.81
N TYR A 53 3.22 -25.46 14.68
CA TYR A 53 2.96 -24.04 14.49
C TYR A 53 1.46 -23.76 14.31
N PRO A 54 0.98 -22.54 14.60
CA PRO A 54 -0.42 -22.17 14.35
C PRO A 54 -0.81 -22.36 12.89
N ALA A 55 -1.96 -22.98 12.61
CA ALA A 55 -2.42 -23.21 11.24
C ALA A 55 -2.63 -21.89 10.45
N ASP A 56 -2.86 -20.79 11.17
CA ASP A 56 -2.99 -19.45 10.60
C ASP A 56 -1.69 -18.94 9.94
N LEU A 57 -0.52 -19.35 10.46
CA LEU A 57 0.77 -18.98 9.86
C LEU A 57 0.88 -19.48 8.42
N ARG A 58 0.48 -20.73 8.18
CA ARG A 58 0.44 -21.31 6.82
C ARG A 58 -0.54 -20.56 5.92
N ARG A 59 -1.68 -20.15 6.46
CA ARG A 59 -2.68 -19.36 5.71
C ARG A 59 -2.10 -18.02 5.29
N GLN A 60 -1.46 -17.28 6.20
CA GLN A 60 -0.82 -16.00 5.89
C GLN A 60 0.30 -16.14 4.83
N ILE A 61 1.05 -17.24 4.86
CA ILE A 61 2.04 -17.54 3.83
C ILE A 61 1.35 -17.74 2.47
N TYR A 62 0.24 -18.49 2.43
CA TYR A 62 -0.48 -18.72 1.17
C TYR A 62 -1.17 -17.45 0.67
N ASP A 63 -1.70 -16.61 1.56
CA ASP A 63 -2.25 -15.29 1.22
C ASP A 63 -1.16 -14.44 0.55
N ALA A 64 0.03 -14.37 1.14
CA ALA A 64 1.15 -13.61 0.56
C ALA A 64 1.59 -14.15 -0.81
N ILE A 65 1.61 -15.48 -1.00
CA ILE A 65 1.90 -16.10 -2.30
C ILE A 65 0.81 -15.73 -3.31
N PHE A 66 -0.45 -15.91 -2.95
CA PHE A 66 -1.59 -15.72 -3.84
C PHE A 66 -1.75 -14.25 -4.24
N GLU A 67 -1.64 -13.32 -3.28
CA GLU A 67 -1.72 -11.89 -3.55
C GLU A 67 -0.59 -11.40 -4.46
N ARG A 68 0.61 -11.99 -4.36
CA ARG A 68 1.75 -11.57 -5.17
C ARG A 68 1.78 -12.24 -6.54
N PHE A 69 1.52 -13.54 -6.58
CA PHE A 69 1.80 -14.40 -7.73
C PHE A 69 0.60 -15.23 -8.24
N GLY A 70 -0.53 -15.21 -7.54
CA GLY A 70 -1.77 -15.86 -7.95
C GLY A 70 -1.79 -17.38 -7.77
N ALA A 71 -2.84 -18.00 -8.33
CA ALA A 71 -3.12 -19.43 -8.17
C ALA A 71 -2.03 -20.35 -8.74
N ASN A 72 -1.36 -19.96 -9.84
CA ASN A 72 -0.32 -20.76 -10.48
C ASN A 72 0.89 -20.95 -9.56
N ALA A 73 1.20 -19.95 -8.74
CA ALA A 73 2.27 -20.04 -7.74
C ALA A 73 1.94 -21.09 -6.68
N LEU A 74 0.72 -21.07 -6.16
CA LEU A 74 0.24 -22.06 -5.21
C LEU A 74 0.18 -23.47 -5.81
N PHE A 75 -0.19 -23.59 -7.09
CA PHE A 75 -0.14 -24.86 -7.82
C PHE A 75 1.30 -25.40 -7.90
N TRP A 76 2.25 -24.56 -8.30
CA TRP A 76 3.67 -24.94 -8.38
C TRP A 76 4.23 -25.34 -7.00
N VAL A 77 3.94 -24.58 -5.94
CA VAL A 77 4.35 -24.91 -4.56
C VAL A 77 3.83 -26.28 -4.13
N GLY A 78 2.59 -26.61 -4.52
CA GLY A 78 2.01 -27.93 -4.22
C GLY A 78 2.68 -29.07 -4.99
N LEU A 79 3.26 -28.83 -6.18
CA LEU A 79 3.96 -29.84 -6.98
C LEU A 79 5.41 -30.07 -6.54
N GLU A 80 6.13 -29.02 -6.13
CA GLU A 80 7.57 -29.09 -5.80
C GLU A 80 7.87 -29.64 -4.41
N THR A 81 6.88 -29.73 -3.52
CA THR A 81 7.13 -30.03 -2.11
C THR A 81 6.54 -31.33 -1.54
N PRO A 82 6.36 -32.41 -2.32
CA PRO A 82 5.55 -33.57 -1.95
C PRO A 82 6.08 -34.33 -0.72
N GLU A 83 7.41 -34.42 -0.58
CA GLU A 83 8.11 -35.12 0.51
C GLU A 83 7.84 -34.52 1.90
N TYR A 84 7.51 -33.24 1.99
CA TYR A 84 7.14 -32.60 3.25
C TYR A 84 5.69 -32.88 3.65
N TRP A 85 4.88 -33.49 2.75
CA TRP A 85 3.46 -33.78 3.02
C TRP A 85 3.23 -35.09 3.75
N PHE A 86 4.21 -35.97 3.80
CA PHE A 86 4.07 -37.30 4.36
C PHE A 86 5.00 -37.49 5.57
N SER A 87 4.63 -38.39 6.47
CA SER A 87 5.47 -38.81 7.59
C SER A 87 6.55 -39.78 7.10
N GLY A 88 7.63 -39.24 6.51
CA GLY A 88 8.70 -40.03 5.89
C GLY A 88 8.65 -39.96 4.36
N THR A 89 9.27 -40.91 3.66
CA THR A 89 9.10 -40.98 2.19
C THR A 89 7.68 -41.40 1.84
N PHE A 90 7.11 -40.88 0.74
CA PHE A 90 5.75 -41.24 0.34
C PHE A 90 5.65 -42.76 0.17
N GLU A 91 6.69 -43.39 -0.37
CA GLU A 91 6.82 -44.83 -0.60
C GLU A 91 6.73 -45.68 0.67
N GLU A 92 7.06 -45.12 1.83
CA GLU A 92 7.00 -45.82 3.11
C GLU A 92 5.64 -45.72 3.79
N SER A 93 4.79 -44.79 3.34
CA SER A 93 3.49 -44.51 3.94
C SER A 93 2.52 -45.71 3.80
N PRO A 94 1.67 -45.99 4.81
CA PRO A 94 0.60 -47.00 4.69
C PRO A 94 -0.30 -46.73 3.47
N ALA A 95 -0.57 -45.45 3.27
CA ALA A 95 -1.13 -44.80 2.10
C ALA A 95 -0.59 -45.32 0.75
N TYR A 96 0.73 -45.27 0.55
CA TYR A 96 1.38 -45.76 -0.67
C TYR A 96 1.28 -47.27 -0.81
N LYS A 97 1.42 -48.02 0.30
CA LYS A 97 1.31 -49.50 0.26
C LYS A 97 -0.08 -49.94 -0.20
N THR A 98 -1.13 -49.26 0.25
CA THR A 98 -2.53 -49.52 -0.16
C THR A 98 -2.76 -49.18 -1.63
N THR A 99 -2.21 -48.06 -2.11
CA THR A 99 -2.32 -47.66 -3.52
C THR A 99 -1.44 -48.51 -4.45
N ALA A 100 -0.30 -49.03 -3.97
CA ALA A 100 0.58 -49.92 -4.73
C ALA A 100 -0.09 -51.27 -5.04
N MET A 101 -0.83 -51.84 -4.09
CA MET A 101 -1.59 -53.08 -4.33
C MET A 101 -2.68 -52.88 -5.39
N THR A 102 -3.45 -51.79 -5.29
CA THR A 102 -4.51 -51.50 -6.26
C THR A 102 -3.96 -51.12 -7.63
N ARG A 103 -2.81 -50.42 -7.67
CA ARG A 103 -2.05 -50.13 -8.90
C ARG A 103 -1.62 -51.41 -9.60
N SER A 104 -1.00 -52.35 -8.88
CA SER A 104 -0.53 -53.61 -9.46
C SER A 104 -1.69 -54.45 -10.01
N ALA A 105 -2.82 -54.51 -9.29
CA ALA A 105 -4.02 -55.18 -9.79
C ALA A 105 -4.59 -54.51 -11.05
N LEU A 106 -4.56 -53.17 -11.12
CA LEU A 106 -5.00 -52.41 -12.28
C LEU A 106 -4.05 -52.62 -13.47
N GLU A 107 -2.73 -52.64 -13.27
CA GLU A 107 -1.73 -52.97 -14.29
C GLU A 107 -1.94 -54.37 -14.88
N GLN A 108 -2.19 -55.38 -14.03
CA GLN A 108 -2.50 -56.73 -14.48
C GLN A 108 -3.82 -56.78 -15.27
N GLY A 109 -4.86 -56.09 -14.78
CA GLY A 109 -6.14 -56.00 -15.46
C GLY A 109 -6.03 -55.36 -16.86
N LEU A 110 -5.19 -54.34 -16.99
CA LEU A 110 -4.90 -53.66 -18.26
C LEU A 110 -4.15 -54.55 -19.27
N GLN A 111 -3.35 -55.51 -18.80
CA GLN A 111 -2.64 -56.46 -19.68
C GLN A 111 -3.54 -57.58 -20.22
N VAL A 112 -4.57 -57.98 -19.46
CA VAL A 112 -5.44 -59.12 -19.79
C VAL A 112 -6.66 -58.71 -20.63
N CYS A 113 -7.11 -57.45 -20.53
CA CYS A 113 -8.34 -57.01 -21.19
C CYS A 113 -8.08 -56.54 -22.64
N SER A 114 -8.55 -57.32 -23.62
CA SER A 114 -8.64 -56.88 -25.01
C SER A 114 -9.78 -55.86 -25.19
N VAL A 115 -9.43 -54.57 -25.22
CA VAL A 115 -10.12 -53.47 -25.93
C VAL A 115 -11.66 -53.55 -25.95
N GLY A 116 -12.29 -53.59 -24.78
CA GLY A 116 -13.74 -53.48 -24.60
C GLY A 116 -14.04 -53.02 -23.18
N ALA A 117 -15.15 -52.30 -22.97
CA ALA A 117 -15.54 -51.75 -21.67
C ALA A 117 -15.72 -52.87 -20.64
N ASN A 118 -14.63 -53.23 -19.95
CA ASN A 118 -14.67 -54.26 -18.93
C ASN A 118 -15.09 -53.59 -17.62
N VAL A 119 -16.29 -53.94 -17.15
CA VAL A 119 -16.82 -53.51 -15.86
C VAL A 119 -15.80 -53.76 -14.74
N ASP A 120 -14.97 -54.80 -14.86
CA ASP A 120 -13.91 -55.09 -13.91
C ASP A 120 -12.81 -54.03 -13.88
N LEU A 121 -12.43 -53.49 -15.04
CA LEU A 121 -11.39 -52.47 -15.15
C LEU A 121 -11.86 -51.12 -14.59
N ILE A 122 -13.12 -50.78 -14.84
CA ILE A 122 -13.78 -49.61 -14.22
C ILE A 122 -13.83 -49.78 -12.70
N ASN A 123 -14.19 -50.96 -12.20
CA ASN A 123 -14.20 -51.23 -10.76
C ASN A 123 -12.78 -51.18 -10.15
N MET A 124 -11.75 -51.59 -10.89
CA MET A 124 -10.35 -51.44 -10.46
C MET A 124 -9.94 -49.96 -10.39
N LEU A 125 -10.31 -49.13 -11.37
CA LEU A 125 -10.07 -47.69 -11.35
C LEU A 125 -10.75 -47.02 -10.13
N LEU A 126 -12.01 -47.37 -9.87
CA LEU A 126 -12.75 -46.87 -8.71
C LEU A 126 -12.09 -47.28 -7.39
N ARG A 127 -11.67 -48.54 -7.25
CA ARG A 127 -10.93 -49.01 -6.05
C ARG A 127 -9.60 -48.28 -5.87
N HIS A 128 -8.88 -47.98 -6.95
CA HIS A 128 -7.65 -47.21 -6.86
C HIS A 128 -7.91 -45.77 -6.42
N ALA A 129 -8.96 -45.12 -6.94
CA ALA A 129 -9.37 -43.79 -6.52
C ALA A 129 -9.78 -43.75 -5.03
N ASP A 130 -10.52 -44.76 -4.56
CA ASP A 130 -10.87 -44.92 -3.14
C ASP A 130 -9.61 -45.05 -2.27
N ALA A 131 -8.68 -45.93 -2.64
CA ALA A 131 -7.41 -46.12 -1.94
C ALA A 131 -6.56 -44.84 -1.88
N LEU A 132 -6.57 -44.03 -2.94
CA LEU A 132 -5.85 -42.76 -2.98
C LEU A 132 -6.49 -41.71 -2.05
N VAL A 133 -7.81 -41.64 -2.00
CA VAL A 133 -8.54 -40.74 -1.08
C VAL A 133 -8.24 -41.11 0.38
N ASP A 134 -8.30 -42.40 0.73
CA ASP A 134 -7.98 -42.88 2.07
C ASP A 134 -6.53 -42.57 2.44
N SER A 135 -5.60 -42.81 1.50
CA SER A 135 -4.19 -42.47 1.63
C SER A 135 -3.93 -40.99 1.94
N LEU A 136 -4.64 -40.09 1.26
CA LEU A 136 -4.52 -38.65 1.51
C LEU A 136 -5.13 -38.25 2.84
N ASN A 137 -6.21 -38.91 3.26
CA ASN A 137 -6.84 -38.66 4.56
C ASN A 137 -5.95 -39.07 5.72
N ASP A 138 -5.22 -40.18 5.60
CA ASP A 138 -4.21 -40.58 6.58
C ASP A 138 -3.08 -39.54 6.70
N ALA A 139 -2.64 -38.98 5.57
CA ALA A 139 -1.67 -37.89 5.55
C ALA A 139 -2.22 -36.61 6.21
N VAL A 140 -3.50 -36.27 6.03
CA VAL A 140 -4.13 -35.12 6.72
C VAL A 140 -4.28 -35.39 8.23
N ALA A 141 -4.69 -36.59 8.62
CA ALA A 141 -4.92 -36.97 10.02
C ALA A 141 -3.62 -37.00 10.84
N SER A 142 -2.51 -37.43 10.24
CA SER A 142 -1.20 -37.48 10.90
C SER A 142 -0.54 -36.10 11.10
N THR A 143 -1.14 -35.02 10.56
CA THR A 143 -0.43 -33.74 10.37
C THR A 143 -1.14 -32.53 10.97
N VAL A 144 -2.43 -32.68 11.30
CA VAL A 144 -3.23 -31.64 11.95
C VAL A 144 -3.72 -32.13 13.30
N LEU A 145 -3.10 -31.65 14.37
CA LEU A 145 -3.48 -32.02 15.73
C LEU A 145 -4.87 -31.42 16.06
N ALA A 146 -5.78 -32.26 16.58
CA ALA A 146 -7.17 -31.90 16.90
C ALA A 146 -8.05 -31.44 15.71
N ALA A 147 -7.70 -31.87 14.47
CA ALA A 147 -8.59 -31.71 13.33
C ALA A 147 -9.97 -32.34 13.59
N PRO A 148 -11.09 -31.63 13.33
CA PRO A 148 -12.40 -32.27 13.33
C PRO A 148 -12.42 -33.40 12.29
N PHE A 149 -13.15 -34.48 12.59
CA PHE A 149 -13.33 -35.67 11.72
C PHE A 149 -13.82 -35.34 10.29
N LEU A 150 -14.25 -34.09 10.07
CA LEU A 150 -14.79 -33.62 8.80
C LEU A 150 -13.73 -33.14 7.79
N LEU A 151 -12.44 -33.05 8.16
CA LEU A 151 -11.36 -32.63 7.24
C LEU A 151 -10.83 -33.79 6.40
N GLY A 152 -10.49 -33.50 5.14
CA GLY A 152 -9.96 -34.48 4.19
C GLY A 152 -10.71 -34.53 2.85
N TRP A 153 -10.39 -35.55 2.07
CA TRP A 153 -10.94 -35.86 0.76
C TRP A 153 -12.11 -36.85 0.85
N SER A 154 -13.09 -36.69 -0.01
CA SER A 154 -14.22 -37.62 -0.14
C SER A 154 -14.73 -37.68 -1.58
N ILE A 155 -15.31 -38.82 -1.97
CA ILE A 155 -15.98 -38.99 -3.25
C ILE A 155 -17.48 -38.72 -3.09
N LYS A 156 -18.03 -37.77 -3.86
CA LYS A 156 -19.46 -37.42 -3.84
C LYS A 156 -20.29 -38.15 -4.90
N ARG A 157 -19.73 -38.31 -6.09
CA ARG A 157 -20.44 -38.86 -7.25
C ARG A 157 -19.47 -39.58 -8.16
N ARG A 158 -19.93 -40.66 -8.79
CA ARG A 158 -19.19 -41.46 -9.78
C ARG A 158 -20.05 -41.55 -11.03
N GLU A 159 -19.47 -41.28 -12.18
CA GLU A 159 -20.09 -41.49 -13.49
C GLU A 159 -19.16 -42.36 -14.34
N VAL A 160 -19.69 -43.45 -14.84
CA VAL A 160 -18.94 -44.43 -15.61
C VAL A 160 -19.29 -44.30 -17.08
N ARG A 161 -18.26 -44.26 -17.94
CA ARG A 161 -18.36 -44.33 -19.39
C ARG A 161 -17.54 -45.52 -19.90
N SER A 162 -17.65 -45.84 -21.19
CA SER A 162 -17.04 -47.06 -21.78
C SER A 162 -15.52 -47.16 -21.63
N ARG A 163 -14.79 -46.04 -21.57
CA ARG A 163 -13.32 -45.98 -21.39
C ARG A 163 -12.85 -44.91 -20.40
N SER A 164 -13.79 -44.29 -19.69
CA SER A 164 -13.45 -43.25 -18.73
C SER A 164 -14.36 -43.30 -17.51
N VAL A 165 -13.83 -42.82 -16.39
CA VAL A 165 -14.56 -42.67 -15.13
C VAL A 165 -14.44 -41.22 -14.71
N SER A 166 -15.57 -40.59 -14.44
CA SER A 166 -15.63 -39.25 -13.88
C SER A 166 -16.03 -39.32 -12.41
N ILE A 167 -15.26 -38.65 -11.56
CA ILE A 167 -15.39 -38.69 -10.11
C ILE A 167 -15.47 -37.25 -9.59
N MET A 168 -16.55 -36.93 -8.90
CA MET A 168 -16.66 -35.68 -8.15
C MET A 168 -15.99 -35.86 -6.79
N LEU A 169 -14.84 -35.23 -6.63
CA LEU A 169 -14.07 -35.18 -5.39
C LEU A 169 -14.40 -33.92 -4.61
N VAL A 170 -14.31 -34.03 -3.29
CA VAL A 170 -14.46 -32.89 -2.39
C VAL A 170 -13.34 -32.93 -1.37
N SER A 171 -12.62 -31.82 -1.21
CA SER A 171 -11.61 -31.60 -0.19
C SER A 171 -12.06 -30.57 0.82
N ARG A 172 -12.10 -30.96 2.09
CA ARG A 172 -12.42 -30.09 3.23
C ARG A 172 -11.16 -29.72 3.97
N SER A 173 -10.84 -28.43 4.01
CA SER A 173 -9.59 -27.95 4.61
C SER A 173 -9.70 -26.56 5.21
N SER A 174 -8.72 -26.19 6.03
CA SER A 174 -8.56 -24.82 6.54
C SER A 174 -7.92 -23.85 5.52
N ILE A 175 -7.63 -24.33 4.31
CA ILE A 175 -7.11 -23.51 3.21
C ILE A 175 -8.27 -22.74 2.60
N ARG A 176 -8.03 -21.47 2.25
CA ARG A 176 -9.03 -20.59 1.64
C ARG A 176 -9.49 -21.12 0.28
N ILE A 177 -10.70 -20.78 -0.13
CA ILE A 177 -11.28 -21.23 -1.41
C ILE A 177 -10.49 -20.68 -2.60
N GLU A 178 -9.95 -19.47 -2.46
CA GLU A 178 -9.10 -18.83 -3.45
C GLU A 178 -7.75 -19.57 -3.64
N HIS A 179 -7.36 -20.38 -2.65
CA HIS A 179 -6.10 -21.12 -2.62
C HIS A 179 -6.26 -22.60 -3.03
N GLU A 180 -7.37 -22.96 -3.69
CA GLU A 180 -7.66 -24.32 -4.18
C GLU A 180 -6.48 -24.96 -4.92
N ALA A 181 -5.76 -24.16 -5.71
CA ALA A 181 -4.75 -24.64 -6.64
C ALA A 181 -3.64 -25.39 -5.91
N PHE A 182 -3.36 -24.99 -4.67
CA PHE A 182 -2.46 -25.70 -3.77
C PHE A 182 -2.95 -27.13 -3.48
N VAL A 183 -4.21 -27.25 -3.07
CA VAL A 183 -4.87 -28.52 -2.73
C VAL A 183 -4.98 -29.43 -3.94
N ARG A 184 -5.30 -28.85 -5.10
CA ARG A 184 -5.36 -29.54 -6.38
C ARG A 184 -4.00 -30.08 -6.81
N ALA A 185 -2.93 -29.31 -6.64
CA ALA A 185 -1.57 -29.73 -6.98
C ALA A 185 -1.12 -30.95 -6.18
N ILE A 186 -1.43 -31.02 -4.88
CA ILE A 186 -1.10 -32.20 -4.06
C ILE A 186 -1.78 -33.46 -4.60
N PHE A 187 -3.08 -33.38 -4.88
CA PHE A 187 -3.83 -34.52 -5.42
C PHE A 187 -3.32 -34.90 -6.81
N HIS A 188 -3.03 -33.91 -7.65
CA HIS A 188 -2.44 -34.08 -8.98
C HIS A 188 -1.09 -34.80 -8.93
N TRP A 189 -0.21 -34.41 -8.01
CA TRP A 189 1.07 -35.06 -7.78
C TRP A 189 0.88 -36.53 -7.38
N CYS A 190 -0.04 -36.81 -6.46
CA CYS A 190 -0.32 -38.18 -6.02
C CYS A 190 -0.87 -39.05 -7.16
N LEU A 191 -1.73 -38.51 -8.03
CA LEU A 191 -2.19 -39.22 -9.22
C LEU A 191 -1.02 -39.56 -10.16
N ARG A 192 -0.06 -38.64 -10.35
CA ARG A 192 1.11 -38.89 -11.22
C ARG A 192 1.96 -40.05 -10.72
N ILE A 193 2.16 -40.19 -9.42
CA ILE A 193 3.03 -41.23 -8.88
C ILE A 193 2.33 -42.57 -8.64
N THR A 194 1.01 -42.59 -8.40
CA THR A 194 0.28 -43.84 -8.08
C THR A 194 -0.39 -44.50 -9.27
N LEU A 195 -0.70 -43.75 -10.34
CA LEU A 195 -1.42 -44.31 -11.49
C LEU A 195 -0.53 -45.20 -12.37
N PRO A 196 -1.10 -46.26 -12.96
CA PRO A 196 -0.45 -47.03 -14.02
C PRO A 196 -0.22 -46.23 -15.30
N ARG A 197 0.80 -46.62 -16.08
CA ARG A 197 1.19 -45.93 -17.32
C ARG A 197 0.09 -45.85 -18.38
N LEU A 198 -0.88 -46.76 -18.41
CA LEU A 198 -1.98 -46.71 -19.39
C LEU A 198 -3.21 -45.94 -18.87
N VAL A 199 -3.08 -45.20 -17.77
CA VAL A 199 -4.18 -44.43 -17.19
C VAL A 199 -3.87 -42.95 -17.20
N GLY A 200 -4.54 -42.21 -18.07
CA GLY A 200 -4.54 -40.75 -18.11
C GLY A 200 -5.50 -40.16 -17.09
N PHE A 201 -5.30 -38.89 -16.76
CA PHE A 201 -6.25 -38.16 -15.92
C PHE A 201 -6.31 -36.67 -16.25
N THR A 202 -7.45 -36.07 -15.91
CA THR A 202 -7.63 -34.62 -15.82
C THR A 202 -8.24 -34.29 -14.46
N LEU A 203 -7.69 -33.30 -13.74
CA LEU A 203 -8.21 -32.83 -12.47
C LEU A 203 -8.54 -31.33 -12.55
N THR A 204 -9.81 -30.99 -12.48
CA THR A 204 -10.29 -29.60 -12.60
C THR A 204 -11.01 -29.13 -11.35
N HIS A 205 -10.80 -27.88 -10.95
CA HIS A 205 -11.53 -27.27 -9.85
C HIS A 205 -12.93 -26.85 -10.30
N ASN A 206 -13.94 -27.23 -9.51
CA ASN A 206 -15.32 -26.85 -9.73
C ASN A 206 -15.71 -25.74 -8.74
N ALA A 207 -15.47 -24.49 -9.14
CA ALA A 207 -15.76 -23.33 -8.31
C ALA A 207 -17.26 -23.20 -7.96
N ALA A 208 -18.16 -23.62 -8.85
CA ALA A 208 -19.62 -23.52 -8.63
C ALA A 208 -20.12 -24.51 -7.57
N ALA A 209 -19.42 -25.65 -7.40
CA ALA A 209 -19.72 -26.64 -6.38
C ALA A 209 -18.88 -26.49 -5.10
N SER A 210 -17.98 -25.50 -5.05
CA SER A 210 -17.13 -25.20 -3.90
C SER A 210 -17.77 -24.15 -3.00
N GLN A 211 -17.66 -24.33 -1.68
CA GLN A 211 -18.42 -23.53 -0.72
C GLN A 211 -17.76 -23.43 0.65
N PRO A 212 -18.07 -22.39 1.45
CA PRO A 212 -17.76 -22.39 2.87
C PRO A 212 -18.42 -23.58 3.58
N PHE A 213 -17.72 -24.19 4.54
CA PHE A 213 -18.20 -25.39 5.25
C PHE A 213 -17.77 -25.35 6.72
N ASP A 214 -18.70 -25.02 7.63
CA ASP A 214 -18.51 -25.09 9.09
C ASP A 214 -17.18 -24.48 9.62
N GLY A 215 -16.85 -23.26 9.18
CA GLY A 215 -15.58 -22.59 9.55
C GLY A 215 -14.35 -23.04 8.74
N TYR A 216 -14.53 -23.94 7.78
CA TYR A 216 -13.58 -24.42 6.79
C TYR A 216 -14.06 -24.12 5.37
N VAL A 217 -13.36 -24.67 4.37
CA VAL A 217 -13.74 -24.61 2.97
C VAL A 217 -13.89 -26.03 2.44
N GLU A 218 -14.96 -26.24 1.67
CA GLU A 218 -15.21 -27.42 0.87
C GLU A 218 -14.91 -27.09 -0.61
N ASN A 219 -13.77 -27.55 -1.13
CA ASN A 219 -13.40 -27.40 -2.54
C ASN A 219 -13.82 -28.65 -3.32
N ALA A 220 -14.58 -28.46 -4.40
CA ALA A 220 -15.02 -29.52 -5.28
C ALA A 220 -14.10 -29.63 -6.50
N PHE A 221 -13.76 -30.86 -6.89
CA PHE A 221 -12.93 -31.15 -8.04
C PHE A 221 -13.57 -32.23 -8.91
N LEU A 222 -13.45 -32.09 -10.23
CA LEU A 222 -13.81 -33.11 -11.19
C LEU A 222 -12.53 -33.85 -11.62
N LEU A 223 -12.43 -35.12 -11.25
CA LEU A 223 -11.40 -36.04 -11.70
C LEU A 223 -11.96 -36.90 -12.84
N GLU A 224 -11.35 -36.82 -14.01
CA GLU A 224 -11.61 -37.72 -15.11
C GLU A 224 -10.43 -38.67 -15.27
N LEU A 225 -10.68 -39.97 -15.23
CA LEU A 225 -9.70 -41.02 -15.50
C LEU A 225 -10.00 -41.65 -16.85
N SER A 226 -8.99 -41.85 -17.68
CA SER A 226 -9.10 -42.44 -19.02
C SER A 226 -8.09 -43.55 -19.21
N ILE A 227 -8.46 -44.58 -19.97
CA ILE A 227 -7.53 -45.62 -20.40
C ILE A 227 -6.92 -45.17 -21.73
N GLU A 228 -5.61 -45.02 -21.75
CA GLU A 228 -4.85 -44.56 -22.90
C GLU A 228 -4.43 -45.71 -23.81
N SER A 229 -4.25 -45.42 -25.10
CA SER A 229 -3.74 -46.39 -26.07
C SER A 229 -2.22 -46.60 -25.97
N GLU A 230 -1.49 -45.60 -25.47
CA GLU A 230 -0.04 -45.62 -25.34
C GLU A 230 0.37 -45.42 -23.88
N PRO A 231 1.47 -46.06 -23.43
CA PRO A 231 1.94 -45.90 -22.06
C PRO A 231 2.50 -44.48 -21.85
N LEU A 232 1.98 -43.81 -20.83
CA LEU A 232 2.42 -42.52 -20.33
C LEU A 232 3.70 -42.67 -19.48
N ASP A 233 4.55 -41.66 -19.57
CA ASP A 233 5.61 -41.43 -18.59
C ASP A 233 5.14 -40.38 -17.58
N HIS A 234 4.56 -40.83 -16.47
CA HIS A 234 4.03 -39.91 -15.47
C HIS A 234 5.11 -39.07 -14.79
N GLN A 235 6.36 -39.56 -14.73
CA GLN A 235 7.46 -38.81 -14.13
C GLN A 235 7.91 -37.67 -15.05
N ASP A 236 8.03 -37.94 -16.35
CA ASP A 236 8.31 -36.90 -17.33
C ASP A 236 7.17 -35.88 -17.41
N LEU A 237 5.91 -36.34 -17.46
CA LEU A 237 4.73 -35.46 -17.45
C LEU A 237 4.69 -34.55 -16.22
N LEU A 238 4.94 -35.10 -15.02
CA LEU A 238 5.02 -34.30 -13.80
C LEU A 238 6.13 -33.24 -13.88
N SER A 239 7.29 -33.58 -14.47
CA SER A 239 8.40 -32.63 -14.66
C SER A 239 8.02 -31.50 -15.63
N VAL A 240 7.30 -31.82 -16.71
CA VAL A 240 6.81 -30.85 -17.69
C VAL A 240 5.77 -29.93 -17.07
N GLU A 241 4.83 -30.49 -16.31
CA GLU A 241 3.78 -29.74 -15.61
C GLU A 241 4.36 -28.79 -14.55
N SER A 242 5.35 -29.25 -13.78
CA SER A 242 6.05 -28.44 -12.77
C SER A 242 6.82 -27.29 -13.42
N ARG A 243 7.57 -27.56 -14.51
CA ARG A 243 8.24 -26.51 -15.30
C ARG A 243 7.25 -25.48 -15.85
N LYS A 244 6.12 -25.93 -16.41
CA LYS A 244 5.09 -25.04 -16.94
C LYS A 244 4.50 -24.14 -15.85
N ALA A 245 4.18 -24.70 -14.67
CA ALA A 245 3.65 -23.93 -13.56
C ALA A 245 4.66 -22.87 -13.06
N ARG A 246 5.95 -23.20 -13.05
CA ARG A 246 7.04 -22.27 -12.75
C ARG A 246 7.18 -21.15 -13.79
N ASP A 247 7.12 -21.48 -15.06
CA ASP A 247 7.23 -20.50 -16.14
C ASP A 247 6.04 -19.54 -16.15
N ASP A 248 4.83 -20.03 -15.88
CA ASP A 248 3.62 -19.21 -15.78
C ASP A 248 3.68 -18.27 -14.56
N LEU A 249 4.23 -18.75 -13.45
CA LEU A 249 4.56 -17.93 -12.28
C LEU A 249 5.56 -16.81 -12.64
N LEU A 250 6.67 -17.14 -13.32
CA LEU A 250 7.68 -16.15 -13.69
C LEU A 250 7.11 -15.09 -14.65
N LYS A 251 6.29 -15.49 -15.62
CA LYS A 251 5.58 -14.57 -16.52
C LYS A 251 4.66 -13.62 -15.74
N ALA A 252 3.91 -14.14 -14.77
CA ALA A 252 3.02 -13.33 -13.93
C ALA A 252 3.82 -12.32 -13.08
N ALA A 253 4.94 -12.76 -12.50
CA ALA A 253 5.84 -11.89 -11.73
C ALA A 253 6.43 -10.76 -12.60
N LEU A 254 6.96 -11.09 -13.78
CA LEU A 254 7.51 -10.11 -14.73
C LEU A 254 6.46 -9.10 -15.19
N ALA A 255 5.26 -9.56 -15.56
CA ALA A 255 4.17 -8.69 -15.98
C ALA A 255 3.78 -7.68 -14.87
N ARG A 256 3.82 -8.10 -13.61
CA ARG A 256 3.55 -7.23 -12.46
C ARG A 256 4.65 -6.18 -12.27
N VAL A 257 5.92 -6.57 -12.35
CA VAL A 257 7.05 -5.64 -12.24
C VAL A 257 6.97 -4.57 -13.32
N MET A 258 6.78 -4.97 -14.58
CA MET A 258 6.62 -4.04 -15.70
C MET A 258 5.44 -3.07 -15.50
N LYS A 259 4.31 -3.58 -14.98
CA LYS A 259 3.15 -2.75 -14.66
C LYS A 259 3.47 -1.73 -13.56
N GLN A 260 4.18 -2.14 -12.52
CA GLN A 260 4.57 -1.27 -11.41
C GLN A 260 5.56 -0.19 -11.86
N GLU A 261 6.53 -0.54 -12.69
CA GLU A 261 7.46 0.42 -13.30
C GLU A 261 6.73 1.46 -14.16
N ALA A 262 5.79 1.03 -15.00
CA ALA A 262 5.00 1.94 -15.83
C ALA A 262 4.14 2.92 -14.99
N ILE A 263 3.51 2.44 -13.92
CA ILE A 263 2.75 3.29 -12.99
C ILE A 263 3.67 4.30 -12.30
N THR A 264 4.84 3.85 -11.84
CA THR A 264 5.80 4.69 -11.12
C THR A 264 6.39 5.76 -12.04
N ALA A 265 6.75 5.40 -13.27
CA ALA A 265 7.26 6.33 -14.27
C ALA A 265 6.22 7.41 -14.62
N ARG A 266 4.95 7.02 -14.78
CA ARG A 266 3.86 7.98 -15.03
C ARG A 266 3.66 8.93 -13.85
N ALA A 267 3.62 8.41 -12.63
CA ALA A 267 3.44 9.23 -11.43
C ALA A 267 4.59 10.23 -11.25
N LEU A 268 5.82 9.82 -11.54
CA LEU A 268 6.99 10.70 -11.50
C LEU A 268 6.88 11.82 -12.53
N SER A 269 6.50 11.50 -13.78
CA SER A 269 6.32 12.50 -14.83
C SER A 269 5.21 13.50 -14.52
N GLU A 270 4.07 13.04 -13.99
CA GLU A 270 2.97 13.92 -13.56
C GLU A 270 3.39 14.84 -12.40
N LEU A 271 4.18 14.33 -11.44
CA LEU A 271 4.72 15.11 -10.33
C LEU A 271 5.72 16.17 -10.80
N GLU A 272 6.63 15.82 -11.71
CA GLU A 272 7.61 16.74 -12.29
C GLU A 272 6.92 17.89 -13.02
N LEU A 273 5.91 17.60 -13.84
CA LEU A 273 5.12 18.61 -14.54
C LEU A 273 4.38 19.54 -13.55
N ALA A 274 3.72 18.99 -12.54
CA ALA A 274 3.02 19.77 -11.53
C ALA A 274 3.99 20.64 -10.70
N HIS A 275 5.15 20.10 -10.35
CA HIS A 275 6.19 20.83 -9.66
C HIS A 275 6.71 21.99 -10.51
N GLN A 276 7.01 21.76 -11.79
CA GLN A 276 7.47 22.79 -12.71
C GLN A 276 6.44 23.93 -12.84
N GLN A 277 5.17 23.60 -13.06
CA GLN A 277 4.09 24.60 -13.14
C GLN A 277 3.95 25.41 -11.85
N THR A 278 4.11 24.77 -10.70
CA THR A 278 4.10 25.45 -9.39
C THR A 278 5.26 26.42 -9.27
N ILE A 279 6.48 26.01 -9.62
CA ILE A 279 7.67 26.86 -9.58
C ILE A 279 7.55 28.04 -10.55
N GLU A 280 7.04 27.82 -11.77
CA GLU A 280 6.82 28.89 -12.75
C GLU A 280 5.81 29.92 -12.23
N SER A 281 4.71 29.46 -11.62
CA SER A 281 3.71 30.33 -11.00
C SER A 281 4.31 31.13 -9.84
N MET A 282 5.13 30.50 -9.00
CA MET A 282 5.84 31.16 -7.88
C MET A 282 6.85 32.20 -8.37
N ARG A 283 7.58 31.92 -9.45
CA ARG A 283 8.49 32.90 -10.08
C ARG A 283 7.73 34.12 -10.58
N TYR A 284 6.59 33.92 -11.23
CA TYR A 284 5.76 35.03 -11.68
C TYR A 284 5.19 35.85 -10.49
N ALA A 285 4.69 35.17 -9.46
CA ALA A 285 4.24 35.81 -8.22
C ALA A 285 5.36 36.64 -7.56
N SER A 286 6.61 36.17 -7.61
CA SER A 286 7.78 36.93 -7.12
C SER A 286 8.00 38.23 -7.87
N VAL A 287 7.85 38.21 -9.20
CA VAL A 287 7.93 39.43 -10.02
C VAL A 287 6.83 40.42 -9.61
N LEU A 288 5.59 39.95 -9.42
CA LEU A 288 4.47 40.78 -9.00
C LEU A 288 4.68 41.38 -7.60
N GLN A 289 5.13 40.57 -6.63
CA GLN A 289 5.40 41.03 -5.27
C GLN A 289 6.50 42.09 -5.26
N ARG A 290 7.61 41.86 -5.99
CA ARG A 290 8.72 42.81 -6.08
C ARG A 290 8.30 44.13 -6.74
N ALA A 291 7.44 44.08 -7.75
CA ALA A 291 6.93 45.27 -8.43
C ALA A 291 6.07 46.18 -7.52
N GLN A 292 5.52 45.62 -6.43
CA GLN A 292 4.74 46.36 -5.44
C GLN A 292 5.59 46.96 -4.33
N LEU A 293 6.87 46.57 -4.21
CA LEU A 293 7.78 47.17 -3.24
C LEU A 293 8.21 48.56 -3.75
N PRO A 294 8.43 49.54 -2.84
CA PRO A 294 8.86 50.86 -3.25
C PRO A 294 10.24 50.85 -3.92
N SER A 295 10.47 51.82 -4.81
CA SER A 295 11.79 52.02 -5.39
C SER A 295 12.72 52.73 -4.40
N GLN A 296 13.94 52.24 -4.23
CA GLN A 296 14.97 52.97 -3.46
C GLN A 296 15.23 54.37 -4.03
N ALA A 297 15.03 54.58 -5.34
CA ALA A 297 15.19 55.88 -5.96
C ALA A 297 14.16 56.89 -5.44
N ASP A 298 12.92 56.47 -5.21
CA ASP A 298 11.86 57.35 -4.69
C ASP A 298 12.15 57.76 -3.23
N CYS A 299 12.71 56.83 -2.44
CA CYS A 299 13.14 57.13 -1.08
C CYS A 299 14.33 58.09 -1.05
N ARG A 300 15.31 57.94 -1.96
CA ARG A 300 16.48 58.85 -2.06
C ARG A 300 16.13 60.25 -2.56
N GLN A 301 14.96 60.46 -3.16
CA GLN A 301 14.46 61.80 -3.46
C GLN A 301 13.95 62.52 -2.20
N TYR A 302 13.64 61.77 -1.14
CA TYR A 302 13.09 62.30 0.11
C TYR A 302 14.14 62.33 1.24
N PHE A 303 14.87 61.24 1.42
CA PHE A 303 15.92 61.10 2.43
C PHE A 303 17.30 61.42 1.83
N ALA A 304 18.16 62.06 2.62
CA ALA A 304 19.54 62.34 2.22
C ALA A 304 20.33 61.05 1.94
N ASP A 305 20.13 60.04 2.80
CA ASP A 305 20.70 58.69 2.66
C ASP A 305 19.61 57.65 2.92
N PHE A 306 19.55 56.61 2.09
CA PHE A 306 18.58 55.51 2.24
C PHE A 306 19.14 54.18 1.71
N ALA A 307 18.99 53.12 2.50
CA ALA A 307 19.32 51.76 2.15
C ALA A 307 18.27 50.79 2.71
N VAL A 308 17.96 49.73 1.96
CA VAL A 308 17.06 48.65 2.36
C VAL A 308 17.63 47.32 1.87
N SER A 309 17.52 46.29 2.70
CA SER A 309 17.85 44.91 2.36
C SER A 309 16.62 44.06 2.60
N TRP A 310 16.16 43.37 1.56
CA TRP A 310 14.98 42.52 1.62
C TRP A 310 15.25 41.20 0.90
N GLU A 311 15.20 40.10 1.65
CA GLU A 311 15.49 38.75 1.17
C GLU A 311 14.43 37.78 1.72
N PRO A 312 13.41 37.40 0.93
CA PRO A 312 12.42 36.44 1.38
C PRO A 312 13.02 35.04 1.52
N ARG A 313 12.51 34.24 2.47
CA ARG A 313 12.93 32.84 2.69
C ARG A 313 12.72 31.96 1.46
N ASP A 314 11.59 32.13 0.78
CA ASP A 314 11.23 31.44 -0.47
C ASP A 314 11.28 32.43 -1.65
N LEU A 315 10.76 32.05 -2.84
CA LEU A 315 10.64 33.00 -3.96
C LEU A 315 9.78 34.23 -3.64
N ILE A 316 8.86 34.10 -2.68
CA ILE A 316 7.97 35.15 -2.15
C ILE A 316 7.87 35.03 -0.63
N GLY A 317 7.57 36.13 0.06
CA GLY A 317 7.56 36.16 1.54
C GLY A 317 6.46 37.05 2.14
N GLY A 318 6.25 36.94 3.46
CA GLY A 318 5.32 37.79 4.21
C GLY A 318 5.92 39.14 4.61
N ASP A 319 7.23 39.19 4.78
CA ASP A 319 7.97 40.39 5.12
C ASP A 319 7.97 41.35 3.93
N ILE A 320 7.64 42.62 4.15
CA ILE A 320 7.67 43.67 3.14
C ILE A 320 7.97 45.02 3.79
N TRP A 321 8.22 46.02 2.95
CA TRP A 321 8.33 47.41 3.37
C TRP A 321 7.52 48.29 2.43
N TRP A 322 7.05 49.43 2.91
CA TRP A 322 6.17 50.32 2.18
C TRP A 322 6.58 51.77 2.39
N PHE A 323 6.50 52.59 1.34
CA PHE A 323 6.84 54.00 1.39
C PHE A 323 5.89 54.80 0.50
N SER A 324 5.41 55.94 0.99
CA SER A 324 4.61 56.85 0.18
C SER A 324 4.64 58.27 0.70
N ARG A 325 4.55 59.25 -0.21
CA ARG A 325 4.37 60.66 0.14
C ARG A 325 2.89 60.93 0.41
N THR A 326 2.58 61.77 1.40
CA THR A 326 1.20 62.17 1.69
C THR A 326 0.66 63.13 0.62
N GLY A 327 -0.66 63.35 0.58
CA GLY A 327 -1.32 64.20 -0.42
C GLY A 327 -0.81 65.65 -0.52
N ASP A 328 -0.18 66.18 0.53
CA ASP A 328 0.47 67.51 0.55
C ASP A 328 1.93 67.50 0.06
N SER A 329 2.45 66.33 -0.35
CA SER A 329 3.79 66.03 -0.89
C SER A 329 4.99 66.29 0.03
N ARG A 330 4.84 67.00 1.14
CA ARG A 330 5.96 67.31 2.06
C ARG A 330 6.16 66.26 3.15
N ARG A 331 5.09 65.62 3.63
CA ARG A 331 5.23 64.51 4.58
C ARG A 331 5.37 63.19 3.82
N ALA A 332 6.02 62.23 4.46
CA ALA A 332 6.17 60.89 3.92
C ALA A 332 5.98 59.85 5.01
N ARG A 333 5.47 58.69 4.62
CA ARG A 333 5.28 57.54 5.51
C ARG A 333 6.13 56.37 5.06
N LEU A 334 6.71 55.66 6.02
CA LEU A 334 7.54 54.46 5.82
C LEU A 334 7.05 53.37 6.77
N ALA A 335 6.83 52.15 6.27
CA ALA A 335 6.45 51.00 7.07
C ALA A 335 7.38 49.81 6.85
N MET A 336 7.71 49.12 7.93
CA MET A 336 8.27 47.76 7.91
C MET A 336 7.20 46.80 8.43
N ILE A 337 7.02 45.67 7.76
CA ILE A 337 5.86 44.80 7.95
C ILE A 337 6.34 43.35 7.89
N ASP A 338 5.99 42.56 8.89
CA ASP A 338 6.21 41.12 8.97
C ASP A 338 4.84 40.45 9.11
N CYS A 339 4.44 39.77 8.05
CA CYS A 339 3.18 39.04 7.99
C CYS A 339 3.41 37.59 8.39
N THR A 340 2.58 37.08 9.30
CA THR A 340 2.59 35.67 9.70
C THR A 340 2.58 34.69 8.50
N GLY A 341 3.46 33.69 8.58
CA GLY A 341 3.66 32.69 7.53
C GLY A 341 4.77 33.04 6.54
N HIS A 342 5.08 32.12 5.62
CA HIS A 342 6.06 32.31 4.55
C HIS A 342 5.55 31.68 3.24
N GLY A 343 6.24 31.94 2.12
CA GLY A 343 5.79 31.49 0.81
C GLY A 343 4.48 32.14 0.38
N VAL A 344 3.58 31.38 -0.25
CA VAL A 344 2.32 31.90 -0.81
C VAL A 344 1.42 32.57 0.24
N PRO A 345 1.10 31.94 1.39
CA PRO A 345 0.18 32.56 2.36
C PRO A 345 0.68 33.89 2.91
N GLY A 346 1.97 33.96 3.29
CA GLY A 346 2.58 35.19 3.78
C GLY A 346 2.57 36.29 2.71
N ALA A 347 2.92 35.96 1.47
CA ALA A 347 2.92 36.92 0.37
C ALA A 347 1.52 37.47 0.04
N MET A 348 0.47 36.65 0.14
CA MET A 348 -0.91 37.11 -0.05
C MET A 348 -1.33 38.11 1.04
N LEU A 349 -0.98 37.84 2.30
CA LEU A 349 -1.25 38.76 3.41
C LEU A 349 -0.49 40.07 3.24
N ALA A 350 0.79 39.99 2.85
CA ALA A 350 1.63 41.16 2.55
C ALA A 350 1.00 42.06 1.48
N MET A 351 0.52 41.49 0.37
CA MET A 351 -0.15 42.26 -0.70
C MET A 351 -1.44 42.94 -0.23
N LEU A 352 -2.19 42.29 0.68
CA LEU A 352 -3.38 42.90 1.27
C LEU A 352 -3.02 44.11 2.14
N VAL A 353 -1.96 44.01 2.94
CA VAL A 353 -1.47 45.11 3.78
C VAL A 353 -0.99 46.29 2.91
N ILE A 354 -0.21 46.05 1.85
CA ILE A 354 0.20 47.11 0.90
C ILE A 354 -1.02 47.82 0.33
N GLY A 355 -2.03 47.05 -0.11
CA GLY A 355 -3.26 47.61 -0.65
C GLY A 355 -4.03 48.47 0.36
N ALA A 356 -4.09 48.04 1.63
CA ALA A 356 -4.71 48.80 2.71
C ALA A 356 -3.99 50.12 2.98
N LEU A 357 -2.66 50.09 3.13
CA LEU A 357 -1.83 51.28 3.33
C LEU A 357 -1.93 52.25 2.15
N GLY A 358 -1.90 51.74 0.92
CA GLY A 358 -2.05 52.53 -0.30
C GLY A 358 -3.39 53.27 -0.36
N ARG A 359 -4.50 52.61 -0.02
CA ARG A 359 -5.83 53.23 0.03
C ARG A 359 -5.90 54.33 1.10
N VAL A 360 -5.38 54.06 2.30
CA VAL A 360 -5.34 55.06 3.38
C VAL A 360 -4.58 56.30 2.94
N ASN A 361 -3.43 56.11 2.28
CA ASN A 361 -2.58 57.23 1.89
C ASN A 361 -3.12 58.05 0.69
N GLN A 362 -3.89 57.43 -0.22
CA GLN A 362 -4.51 58.14 -1.37
C GLN A 362 -5.81 58.88 -1.02
N SER A 363 -6.46 58.50 0.08
CA SER A 363 -7.69 59.12 0.57
C SER A 363 -7.39 60.49 1.18
N ASN A 364 -7.07 61.49 0.35
CA ASN A 364 -6.72 62.88 0.73
C ASN A 364 -7.75 63.61 1.64
N ALA A 365 -8.86 62.97 2.01
CA ALA A 365 -9.96 63.54 2.77
C ALA A 365 -9.81 63.42 4.29
N THR A 366 -8.90 62.57 4.79
CA THR A 366 -8.77 62.30 6.23
C THR A 366 -7.30 62.35 6.64
N ASN A 367 -6.88 63.39 7.38
CA ASN A 367 -5.59 63.45 8.06
C ASN A 367 -5.54 62.40 9.19
N LEU A 368 -5.59 61.11 8.83
CA LEU A 368 -5.56 60.02 9.80
C LEU A 368 -4.20 60.01 10.50
N SER A 369 -4.25 59.89 11.81
CA SER A 369 -3.10 59.62 12.66
C SER A 369 -2.47 58.27 12.30
N LEU A 370 -1.26 58.05 12.80
CA LEU A 370 -0.54 56.79 12.62
C LEU A 370 -1.31 55.62 13.24
N SER A 371 -1.90 55.79 14.42
CA SER A 371 -2.70 54.75 15.09
C SER A 371 -3.96 54.40 14.31
N GLU A 372 -4.71 55.39 13.81
CA GLU A 372 -5.89 55.15 12.96
C GLU A 372 -5.51 54.43 11.66
N THR A 373 -4.31 54.68 11.12
CA THR A 373 -3.82 53.95 9.94
C THR A 373 -3.60 52.46 10.26
N LEU A 374 -3.07 52.13 11.44
CA LEU A 374 -2.94 50.74 11.88
C LEU A 374 -4.30 50.06 12.08
N GLU A 375 -5.28 50.77 12.63
CA GLU A 375 -6.65 50.26 12.79
C GLU A 375 -7.30 49.95 11.44
N VAL A 376 -7.06 50.77 10.40
CA VAL A 376 -7.56 50.47 9.06
C VAL A 376 -6.92 49.22 8.47
N VAL A 377 -5.61 49.02 8.70
CA VAL A 377 -4.92 47.78 8.28
C VAL A 377 -5.51 46.57 9.02
N GLN A 378 -5.69 46.67 10.34
CA GLN A 378 -6.32 45.64 11.16
C GLN A 378 -7.73 45.30 10.65
N LEU A 379 -8.55 46.31 10.37
CA LEU A 379 -9.90 46.13 9.84
C LEU A 379 -9.88 45.49 8.44
N ALA A 380 -8.93 45.86 7.58
CA ALA A 380 -8.78 45.25 6.27
C ALA A 380 -8.46 43.75 6.35
N ILE A 381 -7.60 43.35 7.30
CA ILE A 381 -7.27 41.94 7.56
C ILE A 381 -8.51 41.20 8.09
N GLN A 382 -9.18 41.74 9.10
CA GLN A 382 -10.38 41.14 9.70
C GLN A 382 -11.53 40.99 8.69
N THR A 383 -11.70 41.98 7.80
CA THR A 383 -12.75 41.96 6.77
C THR A 383 -12.44 40.94 5.67
N ALA A 384 -11.17 40.80 5.28
CA ALA A 384 -10.77 39.82 4.28
C ALA A 384 -10.77 38.39 4.82
N PHE A 385 -10.55 38.23 6.13
CA PHE A 385 -10.40 36.95 6.80
C PHE A 385 -11.33 36.80 8.03
N PRO A 386 -12.66 36.91 7.88
CA PRO A 386 -13.59 36.91 9.00
C PRO A 386 -13.61 35.59 9.79
N GLN A 387 -13.37 34.47 9.11
CA GLN A 387 -13.31 33.14 9.73
C GLN A 387 -12.10 32.95 10.66
N LEU A 388 -11.05 33.75 10.49
CA LEU A 388 -9.87 33.75 11.37
C LEU A 388 -10.09 34.58 12.64
N ALA A 389 -11.13 35.42 12.68
CA ALA A 389 -11.55 36.14 13.89
C ALA A 389 -12.46 35.31 14.80
N GLU A 390 -13.16 34.30 14.26
CA GLU A 390 -14.14 33.49 15.00
C GLU A 390 -13.58 32.17 15.56
N ALA A 391 -12.39 31.74 15.13
CA ALA A 391 -11.88 30.41 15.43
C ALA A 391 -10.65 30.43 16.34
N SER A 392 -10.76 29.78 17.50
CA SER A 392 -9.65 29.25 18.30
C SER A 392 -8.94 28.07 17.62
N THR A 393 -8.77 28.15 16.29
CA THR A 393 -7.95 27.24 15.49
C THR A 393 -6.60 27.92 15.33
N GLY A 394 -5.51 27.29 15.80
CA GLY A 394 -4.16 27.87 15.91
C GLY A 394 -3.45 28.27 14.60
N ASN A 395 -4.15 28.92 13.67
CA ASN A 395 -3.60 29.68 12.56
C ASN A 395 -3.67 31.17 12.95
N ASP A 396 -2.70 31.64 13.73
CA ASP A 396 -2.58 33.05 14.04
C ASP A 396 -2.25 33.82 12.75
N VAL A 397 -3.25 34.50 12.20
CA VAL A 397 -3.04 35.50 11.14
C VAL A 397 -2.80 36.83 11.80
N GLY A 398 -1.52 37.17 11.93
CA GLY A 398 -1.00 38.40 12.49
C GLY A 398 -0.15 39.17 11.49
N VAL A 399 -0.03 40.46 11.75
CA VAL A 399 0.88 41.37 11.04
C VAL A 399 1.58 42.21 12.09
N ASP A 400 2.89 42.03 12.20
CA ASP A 400 3.74 42.92 12.94
C ASP A 400 4.16 44.05 12.02
N LEU A 401 4.04 45.29 12.48
CA LEU A 401 4.24 46.46 11.64
C LEU A 401 4.73 47.65 12.47
N VAL A 402 5.68 48.41 11.95
CA VAL A 402 6.04 49.74 12.45
C VAL A 402 5.92 50.76 11.33
N LEU A 403 5.19 51.84 11.61
CA LEU A 403 4.88 52.92 10.67
C LEU A 403 5.46 54.22 11.19
N PHE A 404 6.26 54.88 10.36
CA PHE A 404 6.85 56.19 10.60
C PHE A 404 6.19 57.24 9.72
N GLU A 405 5.99 58.46 10.24
CA GLU A 405 5.67 59.66 9.47
C GLU A 405 6.76 60.71 9.69
N PHE A 406 7.29 61.22 8.59
CA PHE A 406 8.33 62.23 8.56
C PHE A 406 7.72 63.59 8.18
N ASP A 407 7.92 64.58 9.03
CA ASP A 407 7.54 65.98 8.78
C ASP A 407 8.81 66.85 8.69
N PRO A 408 9.25 67.22 7.47
CA PRO A 408 10.48 67.98 7.28
C PRO A 408 10.33 69.45 7.68
N ASP A 409 9.10 69.99 7.66
CA ASP A 409 8.84 71.38 8.03
C ASP A 409 8.96 71.55 9.56
N ARG A 410 8.50 70.56 10.32
CA ARG A 410 8.62 70.54 11.79
C ARG A 410 9.89 69.88 12.29
N LYS A 411 10.63 69.18 11.42
CA LYS A 411 11.76 68.31 11.79
C LYS A 411 11.37 67.27 12.84
N LEU A 412 10.21 66.66 12.66
CA LEU A 412 9.67 65.65 13.57
C LEU A 412 9.51 64.31 12.84
N VAL A 413 9.78 63.24 13.58
CA VAL A 413 9.46 61.87 13.19
C VAL A 413 8.48 61.32 14.21
N SER A 414 7.29 60.98 13.74
CA SER A 414 6.26 60.32 14.53
C SER A 414 6.23 58.84 14.15
N TRP A 415 5.87 57.96 15.08
CA TRP A 415 5.76 56.53 14.79
C TRP A 415 4.60 55.88 15.56
N ALA A 416 4.10 54.78 15.02
CA ALA A 416 3.21 53.84 15.69
C ALA A 416 3.57 52.41 15.26
N GLY A 417 3.41 51.42 16.13
CA GLY A 417 3.74 50.04 15.78
C GLY A 417 2.98 48.99 16.59
N ALA A 418 2.90 47.79 16.02
CA ALA A 418 2.33 46.59 16.59
C ALA A 418 3.33 45.44 16.39
N GLY A 419 3.77 44.79 17.46
CA GLY A 419 4.63 43.59 17.42
C GLY A 419 6.08 43.80 16.95
N MET A 420 6.39 44.92 16.29
CA MET A 420 7.72 45.21 15.74
C MET A 420 8.44 46.34 16.50
N GLY A 421 9.71 46.13 16.86
CA GLY A 421 10.59 47.14 17.44
C GLY A 421 11.59 47.71 16.44
N PHE A 422 12.21 48.84 16.78
CA PHE A 422 13.24 49.48 15.96
C PHE A 422 14.38 50.06 16.80
N VAL A 423 15.46 50.45 16.14
CA VAL A 423 16.63 51.09 16.77
C VAL A 423 16.82 52.47 16.16
N HIS A 424 16.95 53.47 17.02
CA HIS A 424 17.27 54.85 16.66
C HIS A 424 18.69 55.17 17.10
N PHE A 425 19.48 55.80 16.23
CA PHE A 425 20.81 56.31 16.57
C PHE A 425 20.80 57.83 16.43
N SER A 426 21.13 58.53 17.52
CA SER A 426 21.24 59.99 17.52
C SER A 426 22.70 60.39 17.40
N VAL A 427 23.01 61.20 16.38
CA VAL A 427 24.36 61.73 16.15
C VAL A 427 24.74 62.75 17.24
N GLU A 428 23.78 63.55 17.71
CA GLU A 428 24.03 64.61 18.70
C GLU A 428 24.41 64.05 20.07
N SER A 429 23.77 62.95 20.48
CA SER A 429 24.04 62.28 21.75
C SER A 429 24.98 61.07 21.62
N ASN A 430 25.36 60.71 20.39
CA ASN A 430 26.19 59.55 20.05
C ASN A 430 25.74 58.26 20.77
N CYS A 431 24.42 58.01 20.80
CA CYS A 431 23.83 56.88 21.50
C CYS A 431 22.81 56.12 20.65
N PHE A 432 22.66 54.83 20.95
CA PHE A 432 21.60 53.98 20.40
C PHE A 432 20.45 53.88 21.40
N GLU A 433 19.25 54.14 20.92
CA GLU A 433 18.01 53.92 21.63
C GLU A 433 17.27 52.76 20.97
N ARG A 434 16.95 51.74 21.75
CA ARG A 434 16.16 50.61 21.27
C ARG A 434 14.72 50.79 21.71
N TRP A 435 13.84 50.91 20.72
CA TRP A 435 12.41 51.03 20.92
C TRP A 435 11.81 49.64 20.73
N LEU A 436 11.61 48.94 21.84
CA LEU A 436 10.95 47.64 21.86
C LEU A 436 9.45 47.86 21.95
N TRP A 437 8.70 47.10 21.14
CA TRP A 437 7.26 47.02 21.34
C TRP A 437 6.96 46.28 22.63
N THR A 438 6.28 46.93 23.57
CA THR A 438 5.70 46.30 24.76
C THR A 438 4.19 46.36 24.63
N LYS A 439 3.51 45.23 24.88
CA LYS A 439 2.03 45.15 24.88
C LYS A 439 1.38 46.02 25.97
N GLU A 440 2.20 46.57 26.86
CA GLU A 440 1.86 47.53 27.90
C GLU A 440 2.32 48.92 27.45
N LEU A 441 1.38 49.71 26.91
CA LEU A 441 1.27 51.18 26.88
C LEU A 441 0.36 51.54 25.70
N GLY A 442 -0.94 51.51 25.99
CA GLY A 442 -2.00 51.98 25.09
C GLY A 442 -2.17 53.49 25.11
#